data_AF-A0A2V6CIP6-F1
#
_entry.id   AF-A0A2V6CIP6-F1
#
_cell.length_a   1.000
_cell.length_b   1.000
_cell.length_c   1.000
_cell.angle_alpha   90.00
_cell.angle_beta   90.00
_cell.angle_gamma   90.00
#
_symmetry.space_group_name_H-M   'P 1'
#
loop_
_entity.id
_entity.type
_entity.pdbx_description
1 polymer ?
#
loop_
_entity_poly.entity_id
_entity_poly.type
_entity_poly.pdbx_seq_one_letter_code
_entity_poly.pdbx_strand_id
1 'polypeptide(L)'
;DAQRKRTTEAEFRQERDLVDTAALKHWMTNNDLSCHQFDTLMIDEARVKWVQKLAEVAARNCLPEQLRISGDYPRLVARAAHKNSLLHSMRMRNPRLESVGLTYGELLRWYFEKVLGHTVPADIDKYARDLGFASPDAFRRALLKEYLYQRYERRNENSSERFG
;
A
#
# COMPACT_ATOMS: atom_id res chain seq x y z
N ASP A 1 -23.65 8.80 -12.01
CA ASP A 1 -23.59 9.47 -10.69
C ASP A 1 -24.23 8.71 -9.54
N ALA A 2 -25.46 8.21 -9.65
CA ALA A 2 -26.15 7.55 -8.52
C ALA A 2 -25.35 6.41 -7.84
N GLN A 3 -24.66 5.57 -8.62
CA GLN A 3 -23.84 4.47 -8.06
C GLN A 3 -22.59 4.97 -7.32
N ARG A 4 -21.91 5.98 -7.87
CA ARG A 4 -20.71 6.58 -7.24
C ARG A 4 -21.06 7.31 -5.94
N LYS A 5 -22.22 7.99 -5.93
CA LYS A 5 -22.78 8.60 -4.71
C LYS A 5 -22.97 7.54 -3.62
N ARG A 6 -23.68 6.45 -3.92
CA ARG A 6 -23.96 5.38 -2.94
C ARG A 6 -22.70 4.74 -2.36
N THR A 7 -21.69 4.50 -3.20
CA THR A 7 -20.40 3.96 -2.73
C THR A 7 -19.67 4.97 -1.82
N THR A 8 -19.61 6.24 -2.24
CA THR A 8 -18.97 7.31 -1.47
C THR A 8 -19.66 7.52 -0.13
N GLU A 9 -21.00 7.48 -0.11
CA GLU A 9 -21.80 7.60 1.09
C GLU A 9 -21.57 6.44 2.07
N ALA A 10 -21.50 5.21 1.57
CA ALA A 10 -21.20 4.04 2.40
C ALA A 10 -19.80 4.11 3.02
N GLU A 11 -18.79 4.50 2.24
CA GLU A 11 -17.42 4.72 2.72
C GLU A 11 -17.36 5.85 3.74
N PHE A 12 -17.99 6.99 3.44
CA PHE A 12 -18.03 8.16 4.31
C PHE A 12 -18.63 7.82 5.69
N ARG A 13 -19.71 7.03 5.69
CA ARG A 13 -20.35 6.54 6.91
C ARG A 13 -19.44 5.58 7.68
N GLN A 14 -18.82 4.64 6.98
CA GLN A 14 -17.93 3.65 7.61
C GLN A 14 -16.70 4.30 8.25
N GLU A 15 -16.09 5.29 7.61
CA GLU A 15 -14.92 6.00 8.14
C GLU A 15 -15.20 6.83 9.40
N ARG A 16 -16.47 7.15 9.66
CA ARG A 16 -16.90 8.04 10.75
C ARG A 16 -17.81 7.34 11.75
N ASP A 17 -17.89 6.00 11.68
CA ASP A 17 -18.77 5.17 12.50
C ASP A 17 -20.26 5.59 12.45
N LEU A 18 -20.69 6.20 11.34
CA LEU A 18 -22.07 6.63 11.08
C LEU A 18 -22.89 5.49 10.45
N VAL A 19 -22.77 4.30 11.02
CA VAL A 19 -23.36 3.07 10.47
C VAL A 19 -24.88 3.07 10.61
N ASP A 20 -25.40 3.68 11.68
CA ASP A 20 -26.84 3.77 11.94
C ASP A 20 -27.47 5.07 11.40
N THR A 21 -28.75 5.00 11.05
CA THR A 21 -29.51 6.12 10.47
C THR A 21 -29.73 7.29 11.46
N ALA A 22 -29.87 7.02 12.76
CA ALA A 22 -29.95 8.01 13.82
C ALA A 22 -28.60 8.72 14.06
N ALA A 23 -27.47 8.00 14.05
CA ALA A 23 -26.13 8.57 14.12
C ALA A 23 -25.86 9.49 12.93
N LEU A 24 -26.21 9.06 11.71
CA LEU A 24 -26.14 9.92 10.53
C LEU A 24 -27.06 11.14 10.66
N LYS A 25 -28.30 10.97 11.09
CA LYS A 25 -29.24 12.08 11.23
C LYS A 25 -28.75 13.08 12.26
N HIS A 26 -28.19 12.61 13.37
CA HIS A 26 -27.57 13.46 14.38
C HIS A 26 -26.37 14.22 13.81
N TRP A 27 -25.50 13.54 13.07
CA TRP A 27 -24.39 14.20 12.37
C TRP A 27 -24.88 15.26 11.37
N MET A 28 -25.91 14.95 10.57
CA MET A 28 -26.49 15.92 9.63
C MET A 28 -27.09 17.12 10.36
N THR A 29 -27.83 16.90 11.45
CA THR A 29 -28.38 17.98 12.28
C THR A 29 -27.28 18.84 12.89
N ASN A 30 -26.20 18.23 13.40
CA ASN A 30 -25.06 18.97 13.95
C ASN A 30 -24.28 19.77 12.89
N ASN A 31 -24.44 19.43 11.61
CA ASN A 31 -23.82 20.13 10.48
C ASN A 31 -24.82 21.00 9.69
N ASP A 32 -26.03 21.20 10.21
CA ASP A 32 -27.11 21.97 9.57
C ASP A 32 -27.44 21.51 8.14
N LEU A 33 -27.35 20.20 7.90
CA LEU A 33 -27.60 19.58 6.60
C LEU A 33 -29.00 19.00 6.50
N SER A 34 -29.75 19.43 5.49
CA SER A 34 -30.92 18.70 4.98
C SER A 34 -30.51 17.45 4.20
N CYS A 35 -31.45 16.52 3.98
CA CYS A 35 -31.21 15.33 3.15
C CYS A 35 -30.73 15.68 1.73
N HIS A 36 -31.27 16.75 1.14
CA HIS A 36 -30.85 17.20 -0.20
C HIS A 36 -29.43 17.78 -0.20
N GLN A 37 -29.07 18.55 0.83
CA GLN A 37 -27.71 19.08 0.97
C GLN A 37 -26.70 17.97 1.25
N PHE A 38 -27.07 16.96 2.03
CA PHE A 38 -26.25 15.77 2.22
C PHE A 38 -26.05 14.99 0.92
N ASP A 39 -27.11 14.81 0.12
CA ASP A 39 -27.00 14.16 -1.19
C ASP A 39 -26.06 14.92 -2.13
N THR A 40 -26.14 16.26 -2.11
CA THR A 40 -25.24 17.14 -2.89
C THR A 40 -23.80 17.00 -2.41
N LEU A 41 -23.59 17.01 -1.09
CA LEU A 41 -22.28 16.83 -0.46
C LEU A 41 -21.64 15.50 -0.85
N MET A 42 -22.41 14.40 -0.89
CA MET A 42 -21.89 13.09 -1.31
C MET A 42 -21.57 13.02 -2.81
N ILE A 43 -22.25 13.81 -3.65
CA ILE A 43 -21.90 13.94 -5.07
C ILE A 43 -20.58 14.70 -5.23
N ASP A 44 -20.40 15.79 -4.49
CA ASP A 44 -19.17 16.58 -4.55
C ASP A 44 -17.98 15.82 -3.96
N GLU A 45 -18.17 15.09 -2.87
CA GLU A 45 -17.15 14.18 -2.32
C GLU A 45 -16.77 13.10 -3.33
N ALA A 46 -17.74 12.52 -4.06
CA ALA A 46 -17.45 11.55 -5.10
C ALA A 46 -16.61 12.15 -6.24
N ARG A 47 -16.80 13.44 -6.56
CA ARG A 47 -15.99 14.16 -7.56
C ARG A 47 -14.57 14.41 -7.05
N VAL A 48 -14.41 14.81 -5.78
CA VAL A 48 -13.09 15.01 -5.16
C VAL A 48 -12.29 13.71 -5.18
N LYS A 49 -12.88 12.60 -4.70
CA LYS A 49 -12.24 11.28 -4.74
C LYS A 49 -11.86 10.86 -6.17
N TRP A 50 -12.68 11.19 -7.16
CA TRP A 50 -12.36 10.91 -8.57
C TRP A 50 -11.17 11.72 -9.08
N VAL A 51 -11.11 13.02 -8.78
CA VAL A 51 -9.97 13.88 -9.16
C VAL A 51 -8.69 13.41 -8.49
N GLN A 52 -8.74 13.05 -7.20
CA GLN A 52 -7.59 12.49 -6.48
C GLN A 52 -7.09 11.21 -7.16
N LYS A 53 -8.01 10.30 -7.51
CA LYS A 53 -7.64 9.05 -8.20
C LYS A 53 -7.02 9.30 -9.58
N LEU A 54 -7.50 10.31 -10.32
CA LEU A 54 -6.88 10.71 -11.59
C LEU A 54 -5.48 11.28 -11.38
N ALA A 55 -5.30 12.13 -10.36
CA ALA A 55 -4.01 12.72 -10.01
C ALA A 55 -3.00 11.63 -9.59
N GLU A 56 -3.42 10.62 -8.81
CA GLU A 56 -2.59 9.47 -8.46
C GLU A 56 -2.13 8.69 -9.69
N VAL A 57 -3.01 8.46 -10.66
CA VAL A 57 -2.66 7.77 -11.92
C VAL A 57 -1.66 8.60 -12.72
N ALA A 58 -1.90 9.91 -12.85
CA ALA A 58 -0.99 10.81 -13.55
C ALA A 58 0.40 10.84 -12.86
N ALA A 59 0.43 10.95 -11.53
CA ALA A 59 1.66 10.93 -10.75
C ALA A 59 2.43 9.61 -10.90
N ARG A 60 1.75 8.47 -10.88
CA ARG A 60 2.36 7.15 -11.12
C ARG A 60 2.96 7.06 -12.52
N ASN A 61 2.29 7.61 -13.53
CA ASN A 61 2.77 7.59 -14.91
C ASN A 61 3.99 8.49 -15.13
N CYS A 62 4.14 9.57 -14.35
CA CYS A 62 5.31 10.45 -14.40
C CYS A 62 6.47 10.00 -13.49
N LEU A 63 6.26 9.00 -12.65
CA LEU A 63 7.26 8.53 -11.70
C LEU A 63 8.56 8.06 -12.38
N PRO A 64 8.54 7.27 -13.49
CA PRO A 64 9.77 6.89 -14.18
C PRO A 64 10.58 8.10 -14.65
N GLU A 65 9.93 9.13 -15.18
CA GLU A 65 10.57 10.35 -15.66
C GLU A 65 11.19 11.13 -14.49
N GLN A 66 10.48 11.25 -13.36
CA GLN A 66 11.03 11.88 -12.16
C GLN A 66 12.22 11.11 -11.58
N LEU A 67 12.18 9.78 -11.60
CA LEU A 67 13.31 8.94 -11.21
C LEU A 67 14.51 9.11 -12.15
N ARG A 68 14.28 9.36 -13.45
CA ARG A 68 15.36 9.65 -14.40
C ARG A 68 15.98 11.03 -14.14
N ILE A 69 15.15 12.03 -13.87
CA ILE A 69 15.59 13.40 -13.56
C ILE A 69 16.41 13.44 -12.27
N SER A 70 15.95 12.76 -11.22
CA SER A 70 16.67 12.66 -9.94
C SER A 70 17.91 11.78 -9.99
N GLY A 71 18.11 11.01 -11.06
CA GLY A 71 19.23 10.08 -11.22
C GLY A 71 19.05 8.74 -10.49
N ASP A 72 17.94 8.53 -9.79
CA ASP A 72 17.67 7.29 -9.05
C ASP A 72 17.25 6.10 -9.93
N TYR A 73 16.73 6.38 -11.14
CA TYR A 73 16.20 5.36 -12.03
C TYR A 73 17.17 4.21 -12.34
N PRO A 74 18.43 4.45 -12.75
CA PRO A 74 19.35 3.37 -13.10
C PRO A 74 19.61 2.42 -11.93
N ARG A 75 19.80 2.97 -10.72
CA ARG A 75 20.02 2.20 -9.49
C ARG A 75 18.83 1.31 -9.17
N LEU A 76 17.61 1.84 -9.27
CA LEU A 76 16.39 1.09 -8.97
C LEU A 76 16.11 -0.02 -10.01
N VAL A 77 16.36 0.25 -11.29
CA VAL A 77 16.24 -0.78 -12.35
C VAL A 77 17.27 -1.89 -12.16
N ALA A 78 18.54 -1.56 -11.90
CA ALA A 78 19.57 -2.55 -11.65
C ALA A 78 19.22 -3.44 -10.45
N ARG A 79 18.76 -2.82 -9.35
CA ARG A 79 18.29 -3.53 -8.15
C ARG A 79 17.11 -4.45 -8.44
N ALA A 80 16.13 -3.98 -9.22
CA ALA A 80 14.97 -4.79 -9.60
C ALA A 80 15.37 -6.01 -10.44
N ALA A 81 16.26 -5.83 -11.42
CA ALA A 81 16.80 -6.90 -12.24
C ALA A 81 17.59 -7.92 -11.40
N HIS A 82 18.49 -7.44 -10.54
CA HIS A 82 19.29 -8.31 -9.66
C HIS A 82 18.41 -9.14 -8.74
N LYS A 83 17.44 -8.50 -8.07
CA LYS A 83 16.46 -9.19 -7.22
C LYS A 83 15.70 -10.27 -7.98
N ASN A 84 15.25 -9.99 -9.20
CA ASN A 84 14.50 -10.96 -10.00
C ASN A 84 15.38 -12.16 -10.40
N SER A 85 16.61 -11.91 -10.85
CA SER A 85 17.59 -12.96 -11.18
C SER A 85 17.91 -13.84 -9.98
N LEU A 86 18.09 -13.24 -8.80
CA LEU A 86 18.33 -13.94 -7.55
C LEU A 86 17.18 -14.87 -7.16
N LEU A 87 15.95 -14.35 -7.15
CA LEU A 87 14.78 -15.16 -6.79
C LEU A 87 14.57 -16.31 -7.78
N HIS A 88 14.92 -16.10 -9.04
CA HIS A 88 14.90 -17.14 -10.06
C HIS A 88 15.96 -18.22 -9.80
N SER A 89 17.21 -17.84 -9.51
CA SER A 89 18.30 -18.80 -9.27
C SER A 89 18.05 -19.66 -8.03
N MET A 90 17.38 -19.10 -7.01
CA MET A 90 16.98 -19.83 -5.81
C MET A 90 15.76 -20.74 -6.00
N ARG A 91 15.20 -20.84 -7.23
CA ARG A 91 13.91 -21.52 -7.53
C ARG A 91 12.74 -21.02 -6.66
N MET A 92 12.86 -19.83 -6.07
CA MET A 92 11.92 -19.22 -5.13
C MET A 92 11.03 -18.21 -5.84
N ARG A 93 10.37 -18.60 -6.94
CA ARG A 93 9.42 -17.72 -7.63
C ARG A 93 8.22 -17.35 -6.75
N ASN A 94 7.82 -18.27 -5.87
CA ASN A 94 6.70 -18.10 -4.95
C ASN A 94 7.08 -18.58 -3.54
N PRO A 95 7.93 -17.82 -2.83
CA PRO A 95 8.39 -18.21 -1.49
C PRO A 95 7.19 -18.23 -0.53
N ARG A 96 7.21 -19.16 0.42
CA ARG A 96 6.20 -19.23 1.49
C ARG A 96 6.84 -18.99 2.85
N LEU A 97 6.07 -18.50 3.81
CA LEU A 97 6.57 -18.17 5.15
C LEU A 97 7.24 -19.36 5.83
N GLU A 98 6.69 -20.56 5.63
CA GLU A 98 7.18 -21.80 6.23
C GLU A 98 8.59 -22.14 5.75
N SER A 99 8.91 -21.81 4.48
CA SER A 99 10.25 -22.04 3.91
C SER A 99 11.34 -21.13 4.47
N VAL A 100 10.97 -20.04 5.16
CA VAL A 100 11.90 -19.04 5.69
C VAL A 100 11.96 -19.07 7.23
N GLY A 101 11.08 -19.83 7.87
CA GLY A 101 11.03 -19.96 9.33
C GLY A 101 10.55 -18.68 10.03
N LEU A 102 9.67 -17.91 9.39
CA LEU A 102 9.12 -16.67 9.94
C LEU A 102 7.60 -16.72 9.99
N THR A 103 7.03 -16.14 11.03
CA THR A 103 5.61 -15.82 11.07
C THR A 103 5.31 -14.57 10.26
N TYR A 104 4.03 -14.39 9.90
CA TYR A 104 3.61 -13.17 9.19
C TYR A 104 3.81 -11.91 10.04
N GLY A 105 3.55 -11.99 11.35
CA GLY A 105 3.75 -10.87 12.28
C GLY A 105 5.21 -10.43 12.39
N GLU A 106 6.16 -11.37 12.40
CA GLU A 106 7.59 -11.04 12.39
C GLU A 106 8.03 -10.38 11.08
N LEU A 107 7.49 -10.84 9.94
CA LEU A 107 7.75 -10.23 8.64
C LEU A 107 7.25 -8.79 8.58
N LEU A 108 6.05 -8.52 9.09
CA LEU A 108 5.49 -7.16 9.16
C LEU A 108 6.34 -6.28 10.08
N ARG A 109 6.69 -6.77 11.27
CA ARG A 109 7.52 -6.03 12.21
C ARG A 109 8.87 -5.66 11.61
N TRP A 110 9.53 -6.61 10.96
CA TRP A 110 10.77 -6.33 10.25
C TRP A 110 10.58 -5.25 9.17
N TYR A 111 9.55 -5.35 8.34
CA TYR A 111 9.35 -4.38 7.27
C TYR A 111 9.05 -2.98 7.80
N PHE A 112 8.05 -2.84 8.67
CA PHE A 112 7.65 -1.53 9.17
C PHE A 112 8.70 -0.93 10.10
N GLU A 113 9.18 -1.68 11.08
CA GLU A 113 10.06 -1.10 12.10
C GLU A 113 11.53 -1.01 11.65
N LYS A 114 12.02 -1.98 10.87
CA LYS A 114 13.44 -2.01 10.46
C LYS A 114 13.69 -1.41 9.08
N VAL A 115 12.79 -1.61 8.11
CA VAL A 115 12.98 -1.09 6.75
C VAL A 115 12.40 0.31 6.60
N LEU A 116 11.20 0.55 7.12
CA LEU A 116 10.52 1.85 7.00
C LEU A 116 10.72 2.79 8.20
N GLY A 117 11.07 2.25 9.38
CA GLY A 117 11.20 3.05 10.62
C GLY A 117 9.87 3.52 11.20
N HIS A 118 8.77 2.81 10.92
CA HIS A 118 7.42 3.13 11.38
C HIS A 118 6.79 1.98 12.17
N THR A 119 5.72 2.27 12.92
CA THR A 119 4.93 1.25 13.61
C THR A 119 4.09 0.45 12.61
N VAL A 120 3.79 -0.81 12.97
CA VAL A 120 2.92 -1.67 12.16
C VAL A 120 1.49 -1.11 12.17
N PRO A 121 0.87 -0.81 11.01
CA PRO A 121 -0.51 -0.35 10.94
C PRO A 121 -1.50 -1.35 11.54
N ALA A 122 -2.57 -0.83 12.16
CA ALA A 122 -3.62 -1.67 12.75
C ALA A 122 -4.39 -2.48 11.70
N ASP A 123 -4.67 -1.89 10.53
CA ASP A 123 -5.30 -2.56 9.39
C ASP A 123 -4.32 -2.68 8.22
N ILE A 124 -3.64 -3.82 8.16
CA ILE A 124 -2.66 -4.14 7.12
C ILE A 124 -3.31 -4.38 5.76
N ASP A 125 -4.55 -4.89 5.75
CA ASP A 125 -5.25 -5.20 4.51
C ASP A 125 -5.68 -3.91 3.81
N LYS A 126 -6.16 -2.92 4.57
CA LYS A 126 -6.40 -1.57 4.06
C LYS A 126 -5.11 -0.94 3.57
N TYR A 127 -4.05 -0.96 4.37
CA TYR A 127 -2.74 -0.43 3.97
C TYR A 127 -2.24 -1.03 2.64
N ALA A 128 -2.34 -2.36 2.47
CA ALA A 128 -1.94 -3.03 1.24
C ALA A 128 -2.77 -2.60 0.03
N ARG A 129 -4.09 -2.43 0.20
CA ARG A 129 -4.98 -1.94 -0.88
C ARG A 129 -4.65 -0.50 -1.26
N ASP A 130 -4.40 0.37 -0.29
CA ASP A 130 -4.06 1.78 -0.51
C ASP A 130 -2.72 1.93 -1.26
N LEU A 131 -1.77 1.02 -1.03
CA LEU A 131 -0.54 0.94 -1.83
C LEU A 131 -0.77 0.43 -3.27
N GLY A 132 -1.93 -0.17 -3.56
CA GLY A 132 -2.31 -0.69 -4.87
C GLY A 132 -2.00 -2.17 -5.06
N PHE A 133 -1.83 -2.95 -3.99
CA PHE A 133 -1.72 -4.41 -4.10
C PHE A 133 -3.09 -5.02 -4.41
N ALA A 134 -3.12 -5.96 -5.35
CA ALA A 134 -4.35 -6.65 -5.75
C ALA A 134 -4.98 -7.50 -4.63
N SER A 135 -4.18 -7.91 -3.63
CA SER A 135 -4.64 -8.64 -2.45
C SER A 135 -3.63 -8.55 -1.30
N PRO A 136 -4.06 -8.80 -0.04
CA PRO A 136 -3.14 -8.92 1.09
C PRO A 136 -2.05 -9.97 0.88
N ASP A 137 -2.38 -11.06 0.18
CA ASP A 137 -1.42 -12.11 -0.17
C ASP A 137 -0.37 -11.64 -1.20
N ALA A 138 -0.75 -10.77 -2.14
CA ALA A 138 0.21 -10.13 -3.04
C ALA A 138 1.20 -9.23 -2.28
N PHE A 139 0.71 -8.48 -1.29
CA PHE A 139 1.56 -7.68 -0.41
C PHE A 139 2.51 -8.56 0.42
N ARG A 140 1.99 -9.59 1.08
CA ARG A 140 2.79 -10.56 1.84
C ARG A 140 3.91 -11.17 1.00
N ARG A 141 3.62 -11.60 -0.23
CA ARG A 141 4.65 -12.12 -1.14
C ARG A 141 5.71 -11.08 -1.49
N ALA A 142 5.32 -9.82 -1.69
CA ALA A 142 6.26 -8.75 -1.99
C ALA A 142 7.21 -8.51 -0.81
N LEU A 143 6.68 -8.48 0.42
CA LEU A 143 7.50 -8.38 1.64
C LEU A 143 8.47 -9.55 1.79
N LEU A 144 8.00 -10.78 1.53
CA LEU A 144 8.85 -11.97 1.65
C LEU A 144 9.99 -11.97 0.64
N LYS A 145 9.72 -11.53 -0.60
CA LYS A 145 10.76 -11.34 -1.63
C LYS A 145 11.79 -10.29 -1.22
N GLU A 146 11.35 -9.19 -0.63
CA GLU A 146 12.25 -8.15 -0.10
C GLU A 146 13.11 -8.68 1.05
N TYR A 147 12.51 -9.45 1.97
CA TYR A 147 13.22 -10.07 3.10
C TYR A 147 14.34 -11.00 2.62
N LEU A 148 14.02 -11.90 1.69
CA LEU A 148 14.99 -12.84 1.14
C LEU A 148 16.12 -12.12 0.41
N TYR A 149 15.80 -11.07 -0.35
CA TYR A 149 16.77 -10.25 -1.04
C TYR A 149 17.74 -9.57 -0.07
N GLN A 150 17.24 -8.87 0.94
CA GLN A 150 18.11 -8.21 1.93
C GLN A 150 18.92 -9.18 2.79
N ARG A 151 18.39 -10.38 3.06
CA ARG A 151 19.14 -11.43 3.76
C ARG A 151 20.30 -11.94 2.91
N TYR A 152 20.11 -12.04 1.60
CA TYR A 152 21.17 -12.43 0.68
C TYR A 152 22.25 -11.36 0.56
N GLU A 153 21.86 -10.10 0.36
CA GLU A 153 22.79 -8.96 0.27
C GLU A 153 23.68 -8.88 1.51
N ARG A 154 23.10 -8.92 2.72
CA ARG A 154 23.86 -8.95 3.98
C ARG A 154 24.83 -10.12 4.09
N ARG A 155 24.45 -11.31 3.58
CA ARG A 155 25.34 -12.48 3.62
C ARG A 155 26.52 -12.32 2.66
N ASN A 156 26.29 -11.70 1.50
CA ASN A 156 27.34 -11.45 0.52
C ASN A 156 28.29 -10.33 0.96
N GLU A 157 27.77 -9.25 1.54
CA GLU A 157 28.59 -8.18 2.14
C GLU A 157 29.55 -8.76 3.20
N ASN A 158 29.01 -9.53 4.15
CA ASN A 158 29.81 -10.19 5.19
C ASN A 158 30.80 -11.25 4.66
N SER A 159 30.58 -11.77 3.45
CA SER A 159 31.49 -12.72 2.81
C SER A 159 32.61 -11.98 2.07
N SER A 160 32.31 -10.86 1.41
CA SER A 160 33.30 -10.01 0.74
C SER A 160 34.27 -9.36 1.74
N GLU A 161 33.79 -8.95 2.92
CA GLU A 161 34.63 -8.41 4.00
C GLU A 161 35.57 -9.43 4.65
N ARG A 162 35.28 -10.73 4.53
CA ARG A 162 36.13 -11.81 5.07
C ARG A 162 37.28 -12.23 4.14
N PHE A 163 37.26 -11.78 2.89
CA PHE A 163 38.29 -12.10 1.88
C PHE A 163 38.98 -10.84 1.32
N GLY A 164 38.83 -9.69 1.99
CA GLY A 164 39.51 -8.43 1.70
C GLY A 164 40.68 -8.17 2.64
#